data_AF-A0A952CTK1-F1
#
_entry.id   AF-A0A952CTK1-F1
#
_cell.length_a   1.000
_cell.length_b   1.000
_cell.length_c   1.000
_cell.angle_alpha   90.00
_cell.angle_beta   90.00
_cell.angle_gamma   90.00
#
_symmetry.space_group_name_H-M   'P 1'
#
loop_
_entity.id
_entity.type
_entity.pdbx_description
1 polymer ?
#
loop_
_entity_poly.entity_id
_entity_poly.type
_entity_poly.pdbx_seq_one_letter_code
_entity_poly.pdbx_strand_id
1 'polypeptide(L)'
;MSGRLAKQLNTTIRIQHIRLDFLNQLKVEGVYIADQQNDTLLYAGAIHFRITDWFIFRKDKPVIKYIGLHNAYANLYRTAKSDEWNYQFIIDGFSSSDKKPSKQEGSTIDIDLKEVDLGNVRFYMDDAWVGSDLDFAVGSFHIDADKIDFNKKQIVIDNINATAA
;
A
#
# COMPACT_ATOMS: atom_id res chain seq x y z
N MET A 1 15.69 -8.17 9.61
CA MET A 1 14.41 -8.87 9.40
C MET A 1 13.90 -8.83 7.94
N SER A 2 14.60 -8.17 6.99
CA SER A 2 14.21 -8.14 5.56
C SER A 2 14.55 -9.40 4.77
N GLY A 3 15.40 -10.29 5.29
CA GLY A 3 15.97 -11.40 4.51
C GLY A 3 14.97 -12.47 4.05
N ARG A 4 13.83 -12.66 4.72
CA ARG A 4 12.83 -13.65 4.29
C ARG A 4 11.94 -13.11 3.16
N LEU A 5 11.51 -11.85 3.25
CA LEU A 5 10.75 -11.17 2.19
C LEU A 5 11.62 -10.98 0.94
N ALA A 6 12.86 -10.52 1.10
CA ALA A 6 13.80 -10.36 -0.01
C ALA A 6 14.03 -11.69 -0.76
N LYS A 7 14.15 -12.81 -0.02
CA LYS A 7 14.29 -14.15 -0.61
C LYS A 7 13.01 -14.62 -1.31
N GLN A 8 11.85 -14.43 -0.68
CA GLN A 8 10.57 -14.85 -1.24
C GLN A 8 10.24 -14.11 -2.54
N LEU A 9 10.51 -12.80 -2.57
CA LEU A 9 10.25 -11.95 -3.71
C LEU A 9 11.42 -11.85 -4.69
N ASN A 10 12.53 -12.54 -4.40
CA ASN A 10 13.78 -12.48 -5.15
C ASN A 10 14.16 -11.04 -5.55
N THR A 11 14.12 -10.10 -4.60
CA THR A 11 14.46 -8.69 -4.84
C THR A 11 15.18 -8.06 -3.65
N THR A 12 15.77 -6.89 -3.86
CA THR A 12 16.37 -6.09 -2.79
C THR A 12 15.28 -5.41 -1.96
N ILE A 13 15.21 -5.78 -0.69
CA ILE A 13 14.35 -5.13 0.30
C ILE A 13 15.20 -4.66 1.47
N ARG A 14 15.13 -3.37 1.78
CA ARG A 14 15.77 -2.76 2.94
C ARG A 14 14.71 -2.11 3.82
N ILE A 15 14.84 -2.33 5.12
CA ILE A 15 13.97 -1.74 6.13
C ILE A 15 14.90 -1.32 7.27
N GLN A 16 14.83 -0.05 7.67
CA GLN A 16 15.70 0.47 8.74
C GLN A 16 15.15 0.08 10.11
N HIS A 17 13.89 0.39 10.37
CA HIS A 17 13.26 0.15 11.66
C HIS A 17 11.83 -0.36 11.48
N ILE A 18 11.45 -1.34 12.31
CA ILE A 18 10.07 -1.79 12.44
C ILE A 18 9.71 -1.65 13.92
N ARG A 19 8.63 -0.94 14.19
CA ARG A 19 8.08 -0.77 15.52
C ARG A 19 6.63 -1.21 15.54
N LEU A 20 6.31 -2.07 16.48
CA LEU A 20 4.95 -2.47 16.80
C LEU A 20 4.58 -1.80 18.12
N ASP A 21 3.73 -0.78 18.06
CA ASP A 21 3.31 0.01 19.21
C ASP A 21 1.92 -0.47 19.65
N PHE A 22 1.85 -1.26 20.73
CA PHE A 22 0.63 -1.99 21.09
C PHE A 22 0.20 -2.94 19.93
N LEU A 23 -0.62 -3.96 20.18
CA LEU A 23 -0.92 -4.99 19.15
C LEU A 23 -1.74 -4.46 17.94
N ASN A 24 -1.91 -3.13 17.83
CA ASN A 24 -2.78 -2.46 16.88
C ASN A 24 -2.05 -1.40 16.01
N GLN A 25 -0.78 -1.06 16.25
CA GLN A 25 -0.04 -0.09 15.42
C GLN A 25 1.27 -0.69 14.91
N LEU A 26 1.50 -0.51 13.61
CA LEU A 26 2.72 -0.84 12.91
C LEU A 26 3.31 0.43 12.32
N LYS A 27 4.56 0.73 12.68
CA LYS A 27 5.37 1.78 12.07
C LYS A 27 6.59 1.15 11.44
N VAL A 28 6.84 1.49 10.19
CA VAL A 28 7.99 1.02 9.43
C VAL A 28 8.73 2.24 8.89
N GLU A 29 10.00 2.34 9.20
CA GLU A 29 10.85 3.46 8.78
C GLU A 29 11.93 2.98 7.80
N GLY A 30 12.19 3.82 6.80
CA GLY A 30 13.21 3.60 5.78
C GLY A 30 12.99 2.31 4.99
N VAL A 31 11.83 2.20 4.34
CA VAL A 31 11.51 1.09 3.43
C VAL A 31 12.07 1.40 2.04
N TYR A 32 12.78 0.43 1.48
CA TYR A 32 13.20 0.43 0.08
C TYR A 32 12.94 -0.94 -0.52
N ILE A 33 12.29 -0.97 -1.67
CA ILE A 33 12.02 -2.14 -2.49
C ILE A 33 12.52 -1.83 -3.90
N ALA A 34 13.41 -2.67 -4.41
CA ALA A 34 13.79 -2.64 -5.81
C ALA A 34 12.83 -3.49 -6.65
N ASP A 35 12.70 -3.16 -7.93
CA ASP A 35 12.11 -4.08 -8.90
C ASP A 35 13.12 -5.16 -9.35
N GLN A 36 12.69 -6.03 -10.27
CA GLN A 36 13.53 -7.10 -10.84
C GLN A 36 14.66 -6.56 -11.75
N GLN A 37 14.61 -5.29 -12.16
CA GLN A 37 15.65 -4.62 -12.95
C GLN A 37 16.63 -3.83 -12.07
N ASN A 38 16.48 -3.89 -10.74
CA ASN A 38 17.23 -3.14 -9.73
C ASN A 38 16.99 -1.63 -9.73
N ASP A 39 15.90 -1.15 -10.31
CA ASP A 39 15.44 0.23 -10.11
C ASP A 39 14.55 0.31 -8.85
N THR A 40 14.32 1.53 -8.36
CA THR A 40 13.44 1.79 -7.22
C THR A 40 12.01 1.51 -7.61
N LEU A 41 11.36 0.56 -6.94
CA LEU A 41 9.92 0.31 -7.06
C LEU A 41 9.15 1.10 -6.01
N LEU A 42 9.64 1.06 -4.76
CA LEU A 42 9.08 1.81 -3.66
C LEU A 42 10.19 2.26 -2.72
N TYR A 43 10.19 3.54 -2.39
CA TYR A 43 10.87 4.10 -1.23
C TYR A 43 9.85 4.77 -0.33
N ALA A 44 9.96 4.57 0.99
CA ALA A 44 9.15 5.29 1.96
C ALA A 44 9.99 5.59 3.21
N GLY A 45 10.09 6.87 3.56
CA GLY A 45 10.73 7.30 4.80
C GLY A 45 9.99 6.78 6.03
N ALA A 46 8.66 6.88 6.04
CA ALA A 46 7.82 6.27 7.06
C ALA A 46 6.50 5.74 6.49
N ILE A 47 6.13 4.55 6.93
CA ILE A 47 4.82 3.93 6.73
C ILE A 47 4.21 3.71 8.11
N HIS A 48 3.01 4.22 8.34
CA HIS A 48 2.31 4.04 9.60
C HIS A 48 0.94 3.44 9.32
N PHE A 49 0.63 2.37 10.04
CA PHE A 49 -0.59 1.61 9.88
C PHE A 49 -1.18 1.34 11.26
N ARG A 50 -2.45 1.66 11.43
CA ARG A 50 -3.18 1.40 12.68
C ARG A 50 -4.45 0.63 12.37
N ILE A 51 -4.68 -0.45 13.10
CA ILE A 51 -5.94 -1.20 13.09
C ILE A 51 -6.74 -0.94 14.35
N THR A 52 -8.01 -1.32 14.32
CA THR A 52 -8.88 -1.34 15.50
C THR A 52 -8.39 -2.38 16.50
N ASP A 53 -8.64 -2.16 17.79
CA ASP A 53 -8.43 -3.13 18.87
C ASP A 53 -9.43 -4.30 18.81
N TRP A 54 -9.53 -4.96 17.66
CA TRP A 54 -10.49 -6.03 17.39
C TRP A 54 -10.35 -7.18 18.41
N PHE A 55 -9.12 -7.43 18.87
CA PHE A 55 -8.78 -8.40 19.90
C PHE A 55 -9.44 -8.11 21.26
N ILE A 56 -9.59 -6.82 21.61
CA ILE A 56 -10.19 -6.38 22.89
C ILE A 56 -11.71 -6.41 22.80
N PHE A 57 -12.26 -6.03 21.65
CA PHE A 57 -13.71 -5.88 21.46
C PHE A 57 -14.42 -7.14 20.92
N ARG A 58 -13.71 -8.28 20.78
CA ARG A 58 -14.24 -9.52 20.16
C ARG A 58 -14.97 -9.25 18.85
N LYS A 59 -14.48 -8.30 18.05
CA LYS A 59 -14.98 -8.10 16.69
C LYS A 59 -14.32 -9.12 15.78
N ASP A 60 -15.09 -9.72 14.88
CA ASP A 60 -14.63 -10.85 14.07
C ASP A 60 -13.52 -10.49 13.06
N LYS A 61 -13.27 -9.19 12.80
CA LYS A 61 -12.29 -8.74 11.81
C LYS A 61 -11.52 -7.48 12.23
N PRO A 62 -10.20 -7.41 11.96
CA PRO A 62 -9.43 -6.16 12.07
C PRO A 62 -9.92 -5.14 11.04
N VAL A 63 -10.17 -3.91 11.50
CA VAL A 63 -10.50 -2.76 10.66
C VAL A 63 -9.30 -1.82 10.60
N ILE A 64 -8.92 -1.35 9.41
CA ILE A 64 -7.84 -0.36 9.22
C ILE A 64 -8.33 1.02 9.62
N LYS A 65 -7.82 1.59 10.72
CA LYS A 65 -8.23 2.94 11.19
C LYS A 65 -7.47 4.06 10.50
N TYR A 66 -6.16 3.91 10.36
CA TYR A 66 -5.27 4.96 9.87
C TYR A 66 -4.20 4.37 8.95
N ILE A 67 -3.95 5.06 7.84
CA ILE A 67 -2.82 4.82 6.95
C ILE A 67 -2.06 6.13 6.77
N GLY A 68 -0.78 6.10 7.10
CA GLY A 68 0.15 7.21 6.95
C GLY A 68 1.30 6.83 6.03
N LEU A 69 1.63 7.70 5.07
CA LEU A 69 2.77 7.52 4.17
C LEU A 69 3.53 8.83 4.02
N HIS A 70 4.80 8.84 4.44
CA HIS A 70 5.62 10.05 4.50
C HIS A 70 6.95 9.87 3.79
N ASN A 71 7.36 10.88 3.03
CA ASN A 71 8.57 10.91 2.21
C ASN A 71 8.67 9.67 1.32
N ALA A 72 7.69 9.50 0.44
CA ALA A 72 7.55 8.29 -0.36
C ALA A 72 7.67 8.56 -1.86
N TYR A 73 8.30 7.62 -2.54
CA TYR A 73 8.39 7.56 -4.00
C TYR A 73 8.02 6.16 -4.45
N ALA A 74 7.05 6.06 -5.35
CA ALA A 74 6.68 4.81 -6.00
C ALA A 74 6.80 4.98 -7.52
N ASN A 75 7.38 3.97 -8.16
CA ASN A 75 7.62 3.94 -9.60
C ASN A 75 7.06 2.65 -10.17
N LEU A 76 5.98 2.78 -10.92
CA LEU A 76 5.35 1.66 -11.61
C LEU A 76 5.58 1.82 -13.10
N TYR A 77 5.94 0.75 -13.79
CA TYR A 77 6.02 0.79 -15.24
C TYR A 77 5.69 -0.56 -15.86
N ARG A 78 5.24 -0.51 -17.11
CA ARG A 78 5.21 -1.65 -18.01
C ARG A 78 5.56 -1.21 -19.43
N THR A 79 6.11 -2.13 -20.21
CA THR A 79 6.69 -1.80 -21.51
C THR A 79 5.66 -1.97 -22.63
N ALA A 80 5.88 -1.33 -23.79
CA ALA A 80 5.08 -1.59 -24.99
C ALA A 80 5.12 -3.07 -25.48
N LYS A 81 6.02 -3.89 -24.94
CA LYS A 81 6.22 -5.29 -25.33
C LYS A 81 5.54 -6.29 -24.38
N SER A 82 5.07 -5.85 -23.22
CA SER A 82 4.49 -6.72 -22.19
C SER A 82 3.45 -5.97 -21.38
N ASP A 83 2.32 -6.63 -21.13
CA ASP A 83 1.24 -6.13 -20.27
C ASP A 83 1.54 -6.27 -18.77
N GLU A 84 2.63 -6.95 -18.42
CA GLU A 84 3.09 -7.17 -17.05
C GLU A 84 3.75 -5.93 -16.46
N TRP A 85 3.37 -5.61 -15.23
CA TRP A 85 3.97 -4.52 -14.45
C TRP A 85 5.27 -4.93 -13.78
N ASN A 86 6.15 -3.95 -13.53
CA ASN A 86 7.38 -4.15 -12.76
C ASN A 86 7.17 -4.70 -11.34
N TYR A 87 5.96 -4.61 -10.77
CA TYR A 87 5.59 -5.20 -9.48
C TYR A 87 4.98 -6.61 -9.56
N GLN A 88 4.85 -7.21 -10.75
CA GLN A 88 4.17 -8.50 -10.94
C GLN A 88 4.75 -9.61 -10.06
N PHE A 89 6.08 -9.63 -9.88
CA PHE A 89 6.77 -10.57 -9.00
C PHE A 89 6.28 -10.53 -7.53
N ILE A 90 5.77 -9.39 -7.06
CA ILE A 90 5.19 -9.25 -5.72
C ILE A 90 3.84 -9.96 -5.64
N ILE A 91 3.00 -9.77 -6.66
CA ILE A 91 1.70 -10.46 -6.76
C ILE A 91 1.94 -11.96 -6.79
N ASP A 92 2.83 -12.41 -7.68
CA ASP A 92 3.12 -13.83 -7.87
C ASP A 92 3.69 -14.45 -6.59
N GLY A 93 4.61 -13.74 -5.92
CA GLY A 93 5.23 -14.19 -4.67
C GLY A 93 4.28 -14.33 -3.47
N PHE A 94 3.11 -13.69 -3.50
CA PHE A 94 2.07 -13.81 -2.46
C PHE A 94 0.81 -14.55 -2.94
N SER A 95 0.71 -14.90 -4.23
CA SER A 95 -0.35 -15.76 -4.74
C SER A 95 -0.15 -17.20 -4.25
N SER A 96 -1.11 -17.72 -3.48
CA SER A 96 -1.06 -19.10 -2.98
C SER A 96 -1.21 -20.08 -4.15
N SER A 97 -0.29 -21.04 -4.29
CA SER A 97 -0.26 -22.06 -5.36
C SER A 97 -1.47 -23.00 -5.38
N ASP A 98 -2.33 -22.97 -4.35
CA ASP A 98 -3.50 -23.81 -4.19
C ASP A 98 -4.81 -23.02 -4.28
N LYS A 99 -5.19 -22.54 -5.47
CA LYS A 99 -6.62 -22.29 -5.76
C LYS A 99 -6.94 -22.65 -7.22
N LYS A 100 -7.70 -23.73 -7.39
CA LYS A 100 -8.77 -23.78 -8.41
C LYS A 100 -9.51 -22.43 -8.38
N PRO A 101 -9.97 -21.87 -9.51
CA PRO A 101 -10.79 -20.67 -9.49
C PRO A 101 -12.16 -21.05 -8.94
N SER A 102 -12.27 -21.26 -7.62
CA SER A 102 -13.54 -21.02 -6.96
C SER A 102 -13.76 -19.52 -7.12
N LYS A 103 -14.94 -19.16 -7.62
CA LYS A 103 -15.51 -17.84 -7.39
C LYS A 103 -15.61 -17.63 -5.88
N GLN A 104 -14.49 -17.37 -5.21
CA GLN A 104 -14.53 -16.61 -3.98
C GLN A 104 -14.73 -15.19 -4.44
N GLU A 105 -16.01 -14.78 -4.44
CA GLU A 105 -16.35 -13.39 -4.18
C GLU A 105 -15.34 -12.87 -3.17
N GLY A 106 -14.63 -11.80 -3.58
CA GLY A 106 -13.41 -11.35 -2.93
C GLY A 106 -13.55 -11.42 -1.42
N SER A 107 -12.53 -11.93 -0.75
CA SER A 107 -12.37 -11.68 0.68
C SER A 107 -12.31 -10.16 0.83
N THR A 108 -13.47 -9.54 0.99
CA THR A 108 -13.60 -8.13 1.27
C THR A 108 -12.99 -7.97 2.64
N ILE A 109 -11.74 -7.52 2.63
CA ILE A 109 -11.18 -6.82 3.77
C ILE A 109 -12.22 -5.73 4.04
N ASP A 110 -12.90 -5.81 5.18
CA ASP A 110 -13.82 -4.77 5.61
C ASP A 110 -12.93 -3.58 6.03
N ILE A 111 -12.58 -2.76 5.03
CA ILE A 111 -11.75 -1.58 5.17
C ILE A 111 -12.67 -0.45 5.63
N ASP A 112 -12.75 -0.22 6.93
CA ASP A 112 -13.34 1.00 7.51
C ASP A 112 -12.22 2.01 7.82
N LEU A 113 -11.65 2.53 6.71
CA LEU A 113 -10.57 3.51 6.69
C LEU A 113 -11.12 4.87 7.14
N LYS A 114 -10.66 5.33 8.29
CA LYS A 114 -11.07 6.63 8.85
C LYS A 114 -10.13 7.73 8.44
N GLU A 115 -8.82 7.46 8.47
CA GLU A 115 -7.84 8.52 8.27
C GLU A 115 -6.76 8.10 7.26
N VAL A 116 -6.51 8.98 6.30
CA VAL A 116 -5.39 8.88 5.34
C VAL A 116 -4.54 10.12 5.49
N ASP A 117 -3.24 9.92 5.67
CA ASP A 117 -2.28 10.99 5.87
C ASP A 117 -1.05 10.77 4.98
N LEU A 118 -0.89 11.61 3.97
CA LEU A 118 0.24 11.59 3.06
C LEU A 118 1.06 12.86 3.27
N GLY A 119 2.39 12.71 3.36
CA GLY A 119 3.33 13.83 3.43
C GLY A 119 4.49 13.62 2.46
N ASN A 120 4.70 14.55 1.54
CA ASN A 120 5.76 14.48 0.53
C ASN A 120 5.77 13.13 -0.21
N VAL A 121 4.70 12.87 -0.96
CA VAL A 121 4.51 11.62 -1.71
C VAL A 121 4.56 11.90 -3.20
N ARG A 122 5.33 11.10 -3.91
CA ARG A 122 5.41 11.07 -5.37
C ARG A 122 5.10 9.67 -5.88
N PHE A 123 4.29 9.61 -6.91
CA PHE A 123 3.90 8.39 -7.58
C PHE A 123 4.03 8.62 -9.08
N TYR A 124 4.85 7.81 -9.72
CA TYR A 124 5.04 7.83 -11.16
C TYR A 124 4.62 6.49 -11.74
N MET A 125 3.83 6.54 -12.81
CA MET A 125 3.40 5.39 -13.57
C MET A 125 3.62 5.63 -15.07
N ASP A 126 4.42 4.77 -15.70
CA ASP A 126 4.63 4.72 -17.15
C ASP A 126 3.90 3.49 -17.73
N ASP A 127 2.83 3.73 -18.49
CA ASP A 127 2.08 2.67 -19.16
C ASP A 127 2.31 2.73 -20.67
N ALA A 128 3.51 2.33 -21.09
CA ALA A 128 3.84 2.22 -22.51
C ALA A 128 3.04 1.13 -23.25
N TRP A 129 2.31 0.25 -22.55
CA TRP A 129 1.47 -0.79 -23.16
C TRP A 129 0.18 -0.21 -23.76
N VAL A 130 -0.50 0.69 -23.04
CA VAL A 130 -1.69 1.39 -23.56
C VAL A 130 -1.42 2.84 -23.98
N GLY A 131 -0.23 3.36 -23.68
CA GLY A 131 0.20 4.72 -24.00
C GLY A 131 -0.38 5.77 -23.05
N SER A 132 -0.28 5.55 -21.74
CA SER A 132 -0.82 6.48 -20.73
C SER A 132 0.07 6.60 -19.50
N ASP A 133 0.49 7.81 -19.16
CA ASP A 133 1.34 8.01 -17.99
C ASP A 133 0.58 8.76 -16.88
N LEU A 134 0.93 8.48 -15.63
CA LEU A 134 0.42 9.20 -14.46
C LEU A 134 1.59 9.68 -13.61
N ASP A 135 1.66 11.00 -13.44
CA ASP A 135 2.55 11.64 -12.48
C ASP A 135 1.71 12.33 -11.41
N PHE A 136 1.84 11.85 -10.17
CA PHE A 136 1.14 12.38 -9.02
C PHE A 136 2.16 12.78 -7.96
N ALA A 137 2.12 14.04 -7.54
CA ALA A 137 2.94 14.55 -6.45
C ALA A 137 2.07 15.36 -5.49
N VAL A 138 2.26 15.13 -4.19
CA VAL A 138 1.55 15.86 -3.15
C VAL A 138 2.46 16.20 -1.97
N GLY A 139 2.39 17.46 -1.52
CA GLY A 139 3.16 17.95 -0.38
C GLY A 139 2.53 17.48 0.93
N SER A 140 1.22 17.67 1.07
CA SER A 140 0.43 17.02 2.11
C SER A 140 -0.97 16.67 1.61
N PHE A 141 -1.50 15.55 2.06
CA PHE A 141 -2.87 15.13 1.79
C PHE A 141 -3.42 14.44 3.02
N HIS A 142 -4.44 15.02 3.62
CA HIS A 142 -5.09 14.49 4.81
C HIS A 142 -6.59 14.34 4.53
N ILE A 143 -7.11 13.13 4.76
CA ILE A 143 -8.55 12.84 4.73
C ILE A 143 -8.93 12.27 6.08
N ASP A 144 -10.01 12.82 6.63
CA ASP A 144 -10.78 12.22 7.71
C ASP A 144 -12.17 11.83 7.16
N ALA A 145 -12.49 10.55 7.25
CA ALA A 145 -13.70 9.94 6.74
C ALA A 145 -14.49 9.28 7.87
N ASP A 146 -15.75 9.65 8.00
CA ASP A 146 -16.69 8.97 8.90
C ASP A 146 -16.91 7.52 8.45
N LYS A 147 -17.04 7.32 7.14
CA LYS A 147 -17.38 6.02 6.56
C LYS A 147 -16.83 5.81 5.16
N ILE A 148 -16.10 4.72 4.97
CA ILE A 148 -15.72 4.19 3.67
C ILE A 148 -16.28 2.77 3.55
N ASP A 149 -17.28 2.59 2.70
CA ASP A 149 -17.93 1.32 2.42
C ASP A 149 -17.75 0.98 0.94
N PHE A 150 -16.72 0.19 0.62
CA PHE A 150 -16.42 -0.23 -0.74
C PHE A 150 -17.50 -1.14 -1.34
N ASN A 151 -18.24 -1.88 -0.51
CA ASN A 151 -19.34 -2.73 -0.96
C ASN A 151 -20.52 -1.89 -1.47
N LYS A 152 -20.84 -0.81 -0.74
CA LYS A 152 -21.90 0.14 -1.10
C LYS A 152 -21.40 1.28 -1.98
N LYS A 153 -20.10 1.31 -2.29
CA LYS A 153 -19.42 2.42 -3.00
C LYS A 153 -19.72 3.78 -2.35
N GLN A 154 -19.84 3.80 -1.03
CA GLN A 154 -20.17 4.99 -0.26
C GLN A 154 -18.92 5.49 0.46
N ILE A 155 -18.61 6.77 0.28
CA ILE A 155 -17.53 7.46 0.96
C ILE A 155 -18.13 8.72 1.58
N VAL A 156 -18.06 8.84 2.91
CA VAL A 156 -18.50 10.00 3.68
C VAL A 156 -17.25 10.60 4.31
N ILE A 157 -16.93 11.82 3.87
CA ILE A 157 -15.72 12.55 4.26
C ILE A 157 -16.14 13.66 5.20
N ASP A 158 -15.51 13.73 6.36
CA ASP A 158 -15.70 14.81 7.31
C ASP A 158 -14.78 15.99 6.98
N ASN A 159 -13.51 15.70 6.68
CA ASN A 159 -12.52 16.73 6.32
C ASN A 159 -11.57 16.23 5.24
N ILE A 160 -11.17 17.15 4.37
CA ILE A 160 -10.12 16.93 3.37
C ILE A 160 -9.23 18.16 3.28
N ASN A 161 -7.92 17.96 3.37
CA ASN A 161 -6.92 19.00 3.24
C ASN A 161 -5.82 18.54 2.31
N ALA A 162 -5.39 19.39 1.38
CA ALA A 162 -4.31 19.07 0.46
C ALA A 162 -3.42 20.30 0.22
N THR A 163 -2.12 20.07 0.11
CA THR A 163 -1.15 21.06 -0.33
C THR A 163 -0.31 20.51 -1.47
N ALA A 164 0.03 21.38 -2.43
CA ALA A 164 0.90 21.02 -3.55
C ALA A 164 2.30 20.61 -3.05
N ALA A 165 2.95 19.75 -3.84
CA ALA A 165 4.32 19.27 -3.60
C ALA A 165 5.38 20.34 -3.83
#